data_AF-A0A845Z2B6-F1
#
_entry.id   AF-A0A845Z2B6-F1
#
_cell.length_a   1.000
_cell.length_b   1.000
_cell.length_c   1.000
_cell.angle_alpha   90.00
_cell.angle_beta   90.00
_cell.angle_gamma   90.00
#
_symmetry.space_group_name_H-M   'P 1'
#
loop_
_entity.id
_entity.type
_entity.pdbx_description
1 polymer ?
#
loop_
_entity_poly.entity_id
_entity_poly.type
_entity_poly.pdbx_seq_one_letter_code
_entity_poly.pdbx_strand_id
1 'polypeptide(L)'
;MTPTAVGKAIARLFKTVLSRQVVAQKASPLTNKVGETMFDPRFTLFEDPNIGPDACSFNDEGIPTTVKTFIEAGTLKSFYWDQQWAARAGCKSTGNGFRDGLSQPTPSLAELPRSLTP
;
A
#
# COMPACT_ATOMS: atom_id res chain seq x y z
N MET A 1 4.39 0.57 -25.18
CA MET A 1 4.47 1.01 -23.77
C MET A 1 5.73 0.44 -23.16
N THR A 2 6.49 1.22 -22.38
CA THR A 2 7.69 0.71 -21.70
C THR A 2 7.30 -0.14 -20.48
N PRO A 3 8.12 -1.12 -20.06
CA PRO A 3 7.86 -1.92 -18.86
C PRO A 3 7.58 -1.05 -17.62
N THR A 4 8.30 0.07 -17.48
CA THR A 4 8.11 1.03 -16.40
C THR A 4 6.74 1.71 -16.42
N ALA A 5 6.21 2.06 -17.60
CA ALA A 5 4.90 2.71 -17.69
C ALA A 5 3.76 1.76 -17.29
N VAL A 6 3.86 0.49 -17.71
CA VAL A 6 2.92 -0.57 -17.32
C VAL A 6 3.00 -0.82 -15.81
N GLY A 7 4.21 -0.96 -15.27
CA GLY A 7 4.43 -1.12 -13.83
C GLY A 7 3.81 0.01 -13.00
N LYS A 8 4.01 1.27 -13.42
CA LYS A 8 3.41 2.44 -12.74
C LYS A 8 1.87 2.44 -12.80
N ALA A 9 1.28 2.03 -13.92
CA ALA A 9 -0.18 1.94 -14.04
C ALA A 9 -0.76 0.87 -13.11
N ILE A 10 -0.13 -0.31 -13.08
CA ILE A 10 -0.50 -1.42 -12.20
C ILE A 10 -0.36 -1.00 -10.74
N ALA A 11 0.77 -0.39 -10.37
CA ALA A 11 1.02 0.05 -9.00
C ALA A 11 0.01 1.09 -8.51
N ARG A 12 -0.42 2.03 -9.38
CA ARG A 12 -1.48 3.01 -9.05
C ARG A 12 -2.82 2.32 -8.75
N LEU A 13 -3.21 1.33 -9.56
CA LEU A 13 -4.44 0.57 -9.31
C LEU A 13 -4.38 -0.17 -7.97
N PHE A 14 -3.27 -0.86 -7.71
CA PHE A 14 -3.08 -1.61 -6.47
C PHE A 14 -3.00 -0.72 -5.23
N LYS A 15 -2.37 0.46 -5.32
CA LYS A 15 -2.40 1.47 -4.25
C LYS A 15 -3.84 1.75 -3.82
N THR A 16 -4.75 1.99 -4.77
CA THR A 16 -6.14 2.28 -4.43
C THR A 16 -6.89 1.08 -3.85
N VAL A 17 -6.82 -0.09 -4.49
CA VAL A 17 -7.67 -1.24 -4.09
C VAL A 17 -7.17 -1.97 -2.84
N LEU A 18 -5.88 -1.86 -2.50
CA LEU A 18 -5.30 -2.47 -1.30
C LEU A 18 -5.34 -1.56 -0.07
N SER A 19 -5.72 -0.30 -0.24
CA SER A 19 -5.93 0.62 0.88
C SER A 19 -7.09 0.13 1.75
N ARG A 20 -6.82 -0.18 3.02
CA ARG A 20 -7.85 -0.68 3.94
C ARG A 20 -8.95 0.35 4.22
N GLN A 21 -8.70 1.64 3.99
CA GLN A 21 -9.75 2.67 3.99
C GLN A 21 -10.82 2.37 2.93
N VAL A 22 -10.40 2.07 1.71
CA VAL A 22 -11.30 1.76 0.58
C VAL A 22 -12.02 0.43 0.82
N VAL A 23 -11.32 -0.55 1.41
CA VAL A 23 -11.91 -1.83 1.84
C VAL A 23 -12.96 -1.64 2.93
N ALA A 24 -12.68 -0.83 3.96
CA ALA A 24 -13.57 -0.54 5.08
C ALA A 24 -14.84 0.20 4.64
N GLN A 25 -14.71 1.06 3.62
CA GLN A 25 -15.85 1.72 2.97
C GLN A 25 -16.62 0.81 2.00
N LYS A 26 -16.24 -0.48 1.90
CA LYS A 26 -16.79 -1.46 0.93
C LYS A 26 -16.68 -1.01 -0.53
N ALA A 27 -15.74 -0.11 -0.82
CA ALA A 27 -15.49 0.44 -2.14
C ALA A 27 -14.38 -0.31 -2.90
N SER A 28 -13.74 -1.31 -2.27
CA SER A 28 -12.73 -2.17 -2.91
C SER A 28 -13.36 -3.48 -3.38
N PRO A 29 -13.05 -3.95 -4.61
CA PRO A 29 -13.44 -5.29 -5.06
C PRO A 29 -12.79 -6.42 -4.25
N LEU A 30 -11.79 -6.10 -3.41
CA LEU A 30 -11.06 -7.06 -2.58
C LEU A 30 -11.66 -7.23 -1.18
N THR A 31 -12.78 -6.57 -0.87
CA THR A 31 -13.41 -6.69 0.45
C THR A 31 -13.76 -8.14 0.79
N ASN A 32 -13.31 -8.60 1.96
CA ASN A 32 -13.45 -9.98 2.46
C ASN A 32 -12.75 -11.06 1.62
N LYS A 33 -11.78 -10.70 0.77
CA LYS A 33 -11.06 -11.64 -0.11
C LYS A 33 -9.70 -12.10 0.42
N VAL A 34 -9.38 -11.82 1.68
CA VAL A 34 -8.10 -12.24 2.28
C VAL A 34 -8.07 -13.76 2.38
N GLY A 35 -7.01 -14.37 1.85
CA GLY A 35 -6.84 -15.82 1.75
C GLY A 35 -7.37 -16.43 0.45
N GLU A 36 -8.07 -15.66 -0.39
CA GLU A 36 -8.55 -16.14 -1.69
C GLU A 36 -7.50 -15.98 -2.80
N THR A 37 -7.39 -16.98 -3.68
CA THR A 37 -6.61 -16.91 -4.91
C THR A 37 -7.40 -16.13 -5.96
N MET A 38 -6.97 -14.91 -6.23
CA MET A 38 -7.66 -13.95 -7.10
C MET A 38 -6.85 -13.58 -8.34
N PHE A 39 -5.56 -13.93 -8.38
CA PHE A 39 -4.63 -13.61 -9.47
C PHE A 39 -3.88 -14.86 -9.95
N ASP A 40 -3.17 -14.73 -11.08
CA ASP A 40 -2.33 -15.81 -11.62
C ASP A 40 -1.24 -16.21 -10.61
N PRO A 41 -0.94 -17.51 -10.46
CA PRO A 41 0.07 -17.99 -9.50
C PRO A 41 1.49 -17.48 -9.75
N ARG A 42 1.78 -16.95 -10.94
CA ARG A 42 3.07 -16.30 -11.25
C ARG A 42 3.16 -14.86 -10.72
N PHE A 43 2.07 -14.32 -10.17
CA PHE A 43 1.98 -12.94 -9.72
C PHE A 43 2.15 -12.83 -8.19
N THR A 44 3.17 -12.09 -7.79
CA THR A 44 3.43 -11.69 -6.40
C THR A 44 3.61 -10.18 -6.36
N LEU A 45 2.94 -9.54 -5.41
CA LEU A 45 3.02 -8.10 -5.17
C LEU A 45 3.43 -7.85 -3.72
N PHE A 46 4.52 -7.12 -3.54
CA PHE A 46 5.04 -6.71 -2.25
C PHE A 46 5.54 -5.27 -2.30
N GLU A 47 5.70 -4.68 -1.12
CA GLU A 47 6.40 -3.42 -0.85
C GLU A 47 7.68 -3.76 -0.08
N ASP A 48 8.82 -3.25 -0.54
CA ASP A 48 10.09 -3.24 0.15
C ASP A 48 10.60 -1.79 0.34
N PRO A 49 10.41 -1.21 1.53
CA PRO A 49 10.80 0.18 1.80
C PRO A 49 12.32 0.41 1.82
N ASN A 50 13.14 -0.61 1.56
CA ASN A 50 14.59 -0.50 1.46
C ASN A 50 15.09 -0.39 0.02
N ILE A 51 14.21 -0.48 -0.98
CA ILE A 51 14.57 -0.53 -2.40
C ILE A 51 14.10 0.75 -3.11
N GLY A 52 14.98 1.31 -3.93
CA GLY A 52 14.64 2.41 -4.84
C GLY A 52 14.86 3.81 -4.27
N PRO A 53 14.56 4.86 -5.07
CA PRO A 53 14.86 6.25 -4.72
C PRO A 53 14.04 6.78 -3.54
N ASP A 54 12.88 6.17 -3.27
CA ASP A 54 11.98 6.54 -2.18
C ASP A 54 12.14 5.64 -0.94
N ALA A 55 13.24 4.88 -0.85
CA ALA A 55 13.55 4.04 0.30
C ALA A 55 13.52 4.86 1.61
N CYS A 56 12.80 4.38 2.61
CA CYS A 56 12.41 5.18 3.75
C CYS A 56 12.25 4.27 4.96
N SER A 57 13.17 4.31 5.93
CA SER A 57 13.14 3.41 7.10
C SER A 57 12.03 3.72 8.12
N PHE A 58 11.52 4.96 8.12
CA PHE A 58 10.45 5.43 9.00
C PHE A 58 9.49 6.28 8.20
N ASN A 59 8.18 6.10 8.40
CA ASN A 59 7.19 6.96 7.75
C ASN A 59 7.12 8.36 8.38
N ASP A 60 6.25 9.23 7.85
CA ASP A 60 6.09 10.61 8.32
C ASP A 60 5.39 10.74 9.68
N GLU A 61 5.16 9.61 10.36
CA GLU A 61 4.62 9.49 11.72
C GLU A 61 5.63 8.86 12.69
N GLY A 62 6.86 8.58 12.24
CA GLY A 62 7.92 7.98 13.05
C GLY A 62 7.79 6.46 13.27
N ILE A 63 6.93 5.79 12.50
CA ILE A 63 6.71 4.34 12.55
C ILE A 63 7.69 3.66 11.58
N PRO A 64 8.46 2.64 12.02
CA PRO A 64 9.30 1.86 11.13
C PRO A 64 8.50 1.27 9.98
N THR A 65 8.95 1.50 8.75
CA THR A 65 8.42 0.80 7.59
C THR A 65 8.92 -0.64 7.59
N THR A 66 8.14 -1.58 7.07
CA THR A 66 8.59 -2.97 6.93
C THR A 66 8.25 -3.50 5.55
N VAL A 67 8.97 -4.52 5.11
CA VAL A 67 8.60 -5.31 3.92
C VAL A 67 7.20 -5.90 4.14
N LYS A 68 6.35 -5.83 3.12
CA LYS A 68 4.96 -6.31 3.16
C LYS A 68 4.60 -7.02 1.88
N THR A 69 4.11 -8.25 2.00
CA THR A 69 3.54 -8.98 0.87
C THR A 69 2.02 -8.82 0.87
N PHE A 70 1.50 -8.24 -0.21
CA PHE A 70 0.05 -8.05 -0.40
C PHE A 70 -0.56 -9.22 -1.15
N ILE A 71 0.11 -9.69 -2.20
CA ILE A 71 -0.30 -10.84 -3.00
C ILE A 71 0.88 -11.78 -3.10
N GLU A 72 0.68 -13.05 -2.79
CA GLU A 72 1.71 -14.09 -2.87
C GLU A 72 1.19 -15.23 -3.75
N ALA A 73 1.88 -15.50 -4.85
CA ALA A 73 1.51 -16.56 -5.80
C ALA A 73 0.00 -16.56 -6.14
N GLY A 74 -0.53 -15.38 -6.47
CA GLY A 74 -1.94 -15.19 -6.82
C GLY A 74 -2.92 -15.02 -5.65
N THR A 75 -2.47 -15.26 -4.40
CA THR A 75 -3.32 -15.22 -3.20
C THR A 75 -3.23 -13.88 -2.48
N LEU A 76 -4.38 -13.26 -2.20
CA LEU A 76 -4.42 -12.01 -1.42
C LEU A 76 -4.11 -12.31 0.05
N LYS A 77 -3.01 -11.77 0.57
CA LYS A 77 -2.56 -12.00 1.96
C LYS A 77 -2.93 -10.88 2.91
N SER A 78 -2.82 -9.64 2.46
CA SER A 78 -2.91 -8.49 3.37
C SER A 78 -3.33 -7.19 2.66
N PHE A 79 -3.63 -6.19 3.48
CA PHE A 79 -3.92 -4.81 3.10
C PHE A 79 -3.00 -3.87 3.91
N TYR A 80 -2.78 -2.66 3.44
CA TYR A 80 -2.01 -1.65 4.19
C TYR A 80 -2.90 -0.60 4.86
N TRP A 81 -2.36 0.05 5.90
CA TRP A 81 -3.05 0.97 6.80
C TRP A 81 -2.20 2.20 7.11
N ASP A 82 -2.82 3.37 7.25
CA ASP A 82 -2.23 4.47 8.02
C ASP A 82 -2.55 4.34 9.52
N GLN A 83 -1.98 5.21 10.35
CA GLN A 83 -2.23 5.21 11.79
C GLN A 83 -3.67 5.57 12.15
N GLN A 84 -4.34 6.46 11.40
CA GLN A 84 -5.73 6.85 11.66
C GLN A 84 -6.72 5.69 11.48
N TRP A 85 -6.62 4.94 10.38
CA TRP A 85 -7.53 3.83 10.09
C TRP A 85 -7.20 2.59 10.91
N ALA A 86 -5.91 2.36 11.19
CA ALA A 86 -5.49 1.33 12.12
C ALA A 86 -6.14 1.54 13.50
N ALA A 87 -6.07 2.77 14.03
CA ALA A 87 -6.72 3.13 15.28
C ALA A 87 -8.25 2.93 15.24
N ARG A 88 -8.91 3.32 14.14
CA ARG A 88 -10.37 3.15 13.96
C ARG A 88 -10.83 1.70 13.89
N ALA A 89 -9.98 0.79 13.44
CA ALA A 89 -10.32 -0.63 13.33
C ALA A 89 -9.71 -1.50 14.43
N GLY A 90 -9.12 -0.91 15.47
CA GLY A 90 -8.46 -1.63 16.56
C GLY A 90 -7.23 -2.45 16.11
N CYS A 91 -6.61 -2.09 14.99
CA CYS A 91 -5.43 -2.76 14.44
C CYS A 91 -4.17 -1.90 14.63
N LYS A 92 -2.98 -2.50 14.51
CA LYS A 92 -1.72 -1.74 14.49
C LYS A 92 -1.47 -1.14 13.11
N SER A 93 -0.93 0.07 13.07
CA SER A 93 -0.47 0.73 11.84
C SER A 93 0.59 -0.13 11.15
N THR A 94 0.57 -0.15 9.82
CA THR A 94 1.60 -0.82 9.04
C THR A 94 2.77 0.11 8.69
N GLY A 95 2.78 1.35 9.17
CA GLY A 95 3.83 2.32 8.84
C GLY A 95 3.66 2.91 7.43
N ASN A 96 2.41 3.04 6.97
CA ASN A 96 2.07 3.58 5.65
C ASN A 96 1.37 4.95 5.72
N GLY A 97 1.50 5.68 6.84
CA GLY A 97 1.04 7.06 6.94
C GLY A 97 2.10 8.02 6.37
N PHE A 98 1.86 8.54 5.17
CA PHE A 98 2.73 9.52 4.52
C PHE A 98 1.95 10.81 4.25
N ARG A 99 2.65 11.95 4.19
CA ARG A 99 2.06 13.27 3.93
C ARG A 99 2.57 13.88 2.63
N ASP A 100 1.71 14.64 1.97
CA ASP A 100 2.12 15.54 0.89
C ASP A 100 2.30 16.94 1.52
N GLY A 101 3.55 17.39 1.62
CA GLY A 101 3.90 18.67 2.25
C GLY A 101 3.50 18.75 3.73
N LEU A 102 2.71 19.77 4.08
CA LEU A 102 2.23 20.01 5.46
C LEU A 102 0.85 19.39 5.73
N SER A 103 0.35 18.52 4.86
CA SER A 103 -0.95 17.88 5.03
C SER A 103 -0.98 16.89 6.21
N GLN A 104 -2.19 16.46 6.58
CA GLN A 104 -2.34 15.30 7.45
C GLN A 104 -1.80 14.03 6.74
N PRO A 105 -1.21 13.08 7.48
CA PRO A 105 -0.82 11.78 6.94
C PRO A 105 -2.02 11.03 6.37
N THR A 106 -1.80 10.32 5.26
CA THR A 106 -2.80 9.47 4.60
C THR A 106 -2.19 8.12 4.21
N PRO A 107 -2.99 7.07 3.94
CA PRO A 107 -2.46 5.76 3.58
C PRO A 107 -1.76 5.78 2.21
N SER A 108 -0.44 5.55 2.19
CA SER A 108 0.35 5.43 0.96
C SER A 108 1.44 4.36 1.06
N LEU A 109 1.85 3.83 -0.09
CA LEU A 109 3.02 2.96 -0.19
C LEU A 109 4.31 3.81 -0.24
N ALA A 110 5.40 3.28 0.31
CA ALA A 110 6.71 3.96 0.41
C ALA A 110 7.38 4.13 -0.96
N GLU A 111 7.26 3.15 -1.85
CA GLU A 111 7.98 3.08 -3.13
C GLU A 111 7.36 3.92 -4.27
N LEU A 112 6.21 4.57 -4.02
CA LEU A 112 5.50 5.32 -5.05
C LEU A 112 5.77 6.82 -4.91
N PRO A 113 5.98 7.52 -6.05
CA PRO A 113 6.26 8.95 -6.02
C PRO A 113 5.11 9.68 -5.32
N ARG A 114 5.46 10.33 -4.21
CA ARG A 114 4.64 11.32 -3.51
C ARG A 114 4.34 12.43 -4.51
N SER A 115 3.13 12.98 -4.48
CA SER A 115 2.80 13.99 -5.46
C SER A 115 3.69 15.21 -5.17
N LEU A 116 4.63 15.50 -6.08
CA LEU A 116 5.39 16.73 -6.06
C LEU A 116 4.45 17.83 -6.57
N THR A 117 3.47 18.19 -5.75
CA THR A 117 2.82 19.50 -5.91
C THR A 117 3.62 20.50 -5.08
N PRO A 118 4.10 21.59 -5.71
CA PRO A 118 4.83 22.66 -5.02
C PRO A 118 3.98 23.37 -3.96
#